data_AF-A0A455UG23-F1
#
_entry.id   AF-A0A455UG23-F1
#
_cell.length_a   1.000
_cell.length_b   1.000
_cell.length_c   1.000
_cell.angle_alpha   90.00
_cell.angle_beta   90.00
_cell.angle_gamma   90.00
#
_symmetry.space_group_name_H-M   'P 1'
#
loop_
_entity.id
_entity.type
_entity.pdbx_description
1 polymer ?
#
loop_
_entity_poly.entity_id
_entity_poly.type
_entity_poly.pdbx_seq_one_letter_code
_entity_poly.pdbx_strand_id
1 'polypeptide(L)'
;MLINYQDGAMCSVYVSSDKIRDQFSSAMSAMYQQEVPQYGTLLSLVEAVNREVLAANPALNSALQDSDELTRINVERHGAIRVGSADELAMLRRMFAVMGMEPVGYYDLSAAGVPVHSTAFRPVADSALKRNPFRVFTSLLRLELIEKVELREQASKIVRGRDIFTDNVKTLIERFEQQGGLNAADAEQFVQEALETFRWHDNATVDLATYDRLHNEHRLIADVVCFRGPHINHLTPRTLDIDEVQRRMPSVGIDPKATIEGPPAATARYSCARPVSKR
;
A
#
# COMPACT_ATOMS: atom_id res chain seq x y z
N MET A 1 52.56 26.68 6.18
CA MET A 1 51.67 25.94 7.10
C MET A 1 50.35 25.78 6.37
N LEU A 2 50.14 24.62 5.76
CA LEU A 2 48.93 24.30 4.99
C LEU A 2 47.82 23.97 5.99
N ILE A 3 46.72 24.72 5.94
CA ILE A 3 45.50 24.42 6.68
C ILE A 3 44.77 23.34 5.89
N ASN A 4 44.79 22.10 6.41
CA ASN A 4 43.97 21.01 5.91
C ASN A 4 42.51 21.29 6.28
N TYR A 5 41.69 21.67 5.28
CA TYR A 5 40.25 21.48 5.35
C TYR A 5 39.98 19.98 5.22
N GLN A 6 39.79 19.31 6.36
CA GLN A 6 39.13 18.00 6.35
C GLN A 6 37.64 18.26 6.14
N ASP A 7 37.15 17.94 4.94
CA ASP A 7 35.73 17.77 4.67
C ASP A 7 35.19 16.68 5.59
N GLY A 8 34.61 17.13 6.71
CA GLY A 8 33.77 16.31 7.56
C GLY A 8 32.48 16.04 6.81
N ALA A 9 32.40 14.91 6.12
CA ALA A 9 31.12 14.33 5.73
C ALA A 9 30.34 14.04 7.02
N MET A 10 29.50 14.99 7.44
CA MET A 10 28.57 14.79 8.54
C MET A 10 27.66 13.63 8.18
N CYS A 11 27.91 12.47 8.80
CA CYS A 11 27.01 11.34 8.75
C CYS A 11 25.67 11.84 9.28
N SER A 12 24.64 11.89 8.43
CA SER A 12 23.30 12.30 8.82
C SER A 12 22.86 11.46 10.01
N VAL A 13 22.54 12.12 11.13
CA VAL A 13 21.97 11.49 12.33
C VAL A 13 20.62 10.83 12.01
N TYR A 14 19.99 11.24 10.90
CA TYR A 14 18.69 10.74 10.45
C TYR A 14 18.81 9.67 9.38
N VAL A 15 17.91 8.70 9.48
CA VAL A 15 17.69 7.66 8.49
C VAL A 15 16.97 8.26 7.27
N SER A 16 17.38 7.89 6.06
CA SER A 16 16.70 8.33 4.85
C SER A 16 15.26 7.82 4.80
N SER A 17 14.31 8.62 4.34
CA SER A 17 12.91 8.21 4.13
C SER A 17 12.76 6.95 3.26
N ASP A 18 13.66 6.74 2.29
CA ASP A 18 13.71 5.50 1.50
C ASP A 18 13.92 4.25 2.35
N LYS A 19 14.75 4.35 3.39
CA LYS A 19 15.02 3.24 4.30
C LYS A 19 13.84 2.98 5.24
N ILE A 20 13.15 4.04 5.68
CA ILE A 20 11.91 3.92 6.46
C ILE A 20 10.82 3.24 5.60
N ARG A 21 10.66 3.66 4.35
CA ARG A 21 9.73 3.05 3.38
C ARG A 21 10.03 1.56 3.14
N ASP A 22 11.31 1.22 3.02
CA ASP A 22 11.78 -0.15 2.86
C ASP A 22 11.43 -1.05 4.05
N GLN A 23 11.69 -0.55 5.27
CA GLN A 23 11.31 -1.22 6.52
C GLN A 23 9.80 -1.38 6.62
N PHE A 24 9.04 -0.33 6.32
CA PHE A 24 7.58 -0.35 6.37
C PHE A 24 6.96 -1.32 5.36
N SER A 25 7.38 -1.30 4.10
CA SER A 25 6.90 -2.24 3.07
C SER A 25 7.20 -3.71 3.42
N SER A 26 8.37 -3.96 4.01
CA SER A 26 8.77 -5.28 4.48
C SER A 26 7.90 -5.75 5.64
N ALA A 27 7.73 -4.90 6.65
CA ALA A 27 6.94 -5.21 7.83
C ALA A 27 5.44 -5.35 7.51
N MET A 28 4.90 -4.52 6.62
CA MET A 28 3.52 -4.65 6.13
C MET A 28 3.29 -5.98 5.41
N SER A 29 4.23 -6.42 4.58
CA SER A 29 4.13 -7.71 3.92
C SER A 29 4.21 -8.88 4.88
N ALA A 30 5.06 -8.79 5.92
CA ALA A 30 5.14 -9.82 6.95
C ALA A 30 3.85 -9.89 7.76
N MET A 31 3.29 -8.75 8.16
CA MET A 31 1.99 -8.65 8.82
C MET A 31 0.88 -9.26 7.94
N TYR A 32 0.79 -8.84 6.68
CA TYR A 32 -0.24 -9.33 5.76
C TYR A 32 -0.11 -10.83 5.46
N GLN A 33 1.11 -11.38 5.44
CA GLN A 33 1.33 -12.82 5.29
C GLN A 33 0.84 -13.61 6.51
N GLN A 34 0.97 -13.06 7.72
CA GLN A 34 0.44 -13.67 8.94
C GLN A 34 -1.09 -13.61 8.97
N GLU A 35 -1.68 -12.50 8.54
CA GLU A 35 -3.14 -12.30 8.48
C GLU A 35 -3.80 -13.11 7.35
N VAL A 36 -3.11 -13.25 6.21
CA VAL A 36 -3.62 -13.90 5.00
C VAL A 36 -2.61 -14.94 4.49
N PRO A 37 -2.64 -16.20 4.96
CA PRO A 37 -1.65 -17.21 4.59
C PRO A 37 -1.52 -17.46 3.07
N GLN A 38 -2.62 -17.29 2.32
CA GLN A 38 -2.63 -17.43 0.86
C GLN A 38 -1.76 -16.39 0.15
N TYR A 39 -1.51 -15.23 0.76
CA TYR A 39 -0.58 -14.24 0.23
C TYR A 39 0.87 -14.78 0.22
N GLY A 40 1.29 -15.50 1.27
CA GLY A 40 2.58 -16.18 1.30
C GLY A 40 2.72 -17.22 0.18
N THR A 41 1.66 -18.00 -0.06
CA THR A 41 1.60 -18.95 -1.18
C THR A 41 1.72 -18.25 -2.53
N LEU A 42 1.04 -17.10 -2.72
CA LEU A 42 1.14 -16.30 -3.92
C LEU A 42 2.55 -15.75 -4.15
N LEU A 43 3.23 -15.29 -3.09
CA LEU A 43 4.62 -14.82 -3.17
C LEU A 43 5.56 -15.92 -3.69
N SER A 44 5.47 -17.13 -3.14
CA SER A 44 6.28 -18.26 -3.58
C SER A 44 6.00 -18.65 -5.04
N LEU A 45 4.73 -18.59 -5.46
CA LEU A 45 4.36 -18.84 -6.86
C LEU A 45 4.96 -17.78 -7.80
N VAL A 46 4.83 -16.50 -7.45
CA VAL A 46 5.37 -15.39 -8.24
C VAL A 46 6.88 -15.47 -8.34
N GLU A 47 7.57 -15.79 -7.24
CA GLU A 47 9.03 -15.98 -7.24
C GLU A 47 9.45 -17.13 -8.18
N ALA A 48 8.75 -18.26 -8.13
CA ALA A 48 9.02 -19.40 -9.01
C ALA A 48 8.84 -19.04 -10.49
N VAL A 49 7.72 -18.40 -10.83
CA VAL A 49 7.43 -17.97 -12.21
C VAL A 49 8.46 -16.94 -12.69
N ASN A 50 8.79 -15.93 -11.88
CA ASN A 50 9.78 -14.92 -12.25
C ASN A 50 11.16 -15.56 -12.51
N ARG A 51 11.59 -16.50 -11.66
CA ARG A 51 12.84 -17.22 -11.84
C ARG A 51 12.87 -18.03 -13.14
N GLU A 52 11.76 -18.73 -13.46
CA GLU A 52 11.64 -19.50 -14.69
C GLU A 52 11.67 -18.60 -15.94
N VAL A 53 10.99 -17.47 -15.92
CA VAL A 53 11.02 -16.47 -17.01
C VAL A 53 12.43 -15.93 -17.24
N LEU A 54 13.14 -15.59 -16.16
CA LEU A 54 14.52 -15.07 -16.25
C LEU A 54 15.50 -16.14 -16.75
N ALA A 55 15.32 -17.40 -16.34
CA ALA A 55 16.13 -18.52 -16.82
C ALA A 55 15.90 -18.82 -18.31
N ALA A 56 14.64 -18.72 -18.76
CA ALA A 56 14.26 -18.92 -20.15
C ALA A 56 14.64 -17.75 -21.07
N ASN A 57 14.88 -16.55 -20.51
CA ASN A 57 15.20 -15.34 -21.28
C ASN A 57 16.45 -14.62 -20.75
N PRO A 58 17.67 -15.10 -21.10
CA PRO A 58 18.92 -14.50 -20.64
C PRO A 58 19.09 -13.03 -21.03
N ALA A 59 18.59 -12.62 -22.20
CA ALA A 59 18.65 -11.24 -22.65
C ALA A 59 17.79 -10.30 -21.77
N LEU A 60 16.60 -10.75 -21.37
CA LEU A 60 15.77 -10.03 -20.40
C LEU A 60 16.46 -9.97 -19.02
N ASN A 61 17.06 -11.07 -18.57
CA ASN A 61 17.78 -11.11 -17.31
C ASN A 61 18.94 -10.10 -17.28
N SER A 62 19.80 -10.10 -18.30
CA SER A 62 20.87 -9.10 -18.42
C SER A 62 20.33 -7.67 -18.45
N ALA A 63 19.27 -7.40 -19.23
CA ALA A 63 18.67 -6.07 -19.28
C ALA A 63 18.09 -5.61 -17.93
N LEU A 64 17.51 -6.51 -17.14
CA LEU A 64 16.99 -6.20 -15.80
C LEU A 64 18.09 -6.05 -14.76
N GLN A 65 19.23 -6.74 -14.92
CA GLN A 65 20.42 -6.55 -14.10
C GLN A 65 21.06 -5.19 -14.37
N ASP A 66 21.25 -4.83 -15.64
CA ASP A 66 21.85 -3.56 -16.06
C ASP A 66 21.02 -2.34 -15.64
N SER A 67 19.72 -2.53 -15.39
CA SER A 67 18.78 -1.48 -15.01
C SER A 67 18.42 -1.47 -13.51
N ASP A 68 19.07 -2.30 -12.69
CA ASP A 68 18.74 -2.53 -11.26
C ASP A 68 17.27 -2.93 -11.02
N GLU A 69 16.55 -3.37 -12.05
CA GLU A 69 15.14 -3.77 -11.94
C GLU A 69 14.97 -5.15 -11.30
N LEU A 70 16.00 -5.99 -11.36
CA LEU A 70 15.95 -7.36 -10.84
C LEU A 70 15.80 -7.40 -9.31
N THR A 71 16.52 -6.55 -8.58
CA THR A 71 16.36 -6.39 -7.13
C THR A 71 15.00 -5.79 -6.78
N ARG A 72 14.49 -4.89 -7.63
CA ARG A 72 13.19 -4.23 -7.48
C ARG A 72 12.01 -5.19 -7.60
N ILE A 73 12.00 -6.10 -8.58
CA ILE A 73 10.88 -7.01 -8.84
C ILE A 73 10.53 -7.86 -7.60
N ASN A 74 11.53 -8.25 -6.80
CA ASN A 74 11.32 -9.09 -5.63
C ASN A 74 10.71 -8.34 -4.43
N VAL A 75 10.86 -7.01 -4.37
CA VAL A 75 10.36 -6.16 -3.28
C VAL A 75 9.17 -5.28 -3.68
N GLU A 76 8.89 -5.18 -4.98
CA GLU A 76 7.82 -4.34 -5.51
C GLU A 76 6.45 -4.88 -5.09
N ARG A 77 5.77 -4.04 -4.29
CA ARG A 77 4.45 -4.31 -3.75
C ARG A 77 3.60 -3.06 -3.87
N HIS A 78 2.30 -3.27 -4.04
CA HIS A 78 1.33 -2.20 -3.91
C HIS A 78 0.23 -2.57 -2.92
N GLY A 79 0.01 -1.69 -1.94
CA GLY A 79 -1.09 -1.80 -0.99
C GLY A 79 -2.28 -0.98 -1.44
N ALA A 80 -3.46 -1.34 -0.94
CA ALA A 80 -4.66 -0.51 -1.08
C ALA A 80 -5.41 -0.40 0.25
N ILE A 81 -5.83 0.82 0.59
CA ILE A 81 -6.54 1.13 1.84
C ILE A 81 -7.70 2.09 1.55
N ARG A 82 -8.64 2.16 2.49
CA ARG A 82 -9.80 3.06 2.41
C ARG A 82 -9.97 3.80 3.72
N VAL A 83 -10.19 5.12 3.65
CA VAL A 83 -10.45 5.99 4.80
C VAL A 83 -11.82 6.65 4.68
N GLY A 84 -12.38 7.02 5.83
CA GLY A 84 -13.74 7.54 5.96
C GLY A 84 -13.82 9.07 6.03
N SER A 85 -12.72 9.77 6.31
CA SER A 85 -12.73 11.23 6.48
C SER A 85 -11.54 11.94 5.85
N ALA A 86 -11.72 13.23 5.59
CA ALA A 86 -10.66 14.11 5.11
C ALA A 86 -9.52 14.25 6.13
N ASP A 87 -9.83 14.24 7.43
CA ASP A 87 -8.84 14.31 8.51
C ASP A 87 -7.95 13.05 8.54
N GLU A 88 -8.57 11.87 8.38
CA GLU A 88 -7.84 10.60 8.23
C GLU A 88 -6.90 10.63 7.01
N LEU A 89 -7.40 11.09 5.86
CA LEU A 89 -6.58 11.22 4.64
C LEU A 89 -5.44 12.23 4.82
N ALA A 90 -5.70 13.37 5.47
CA ALA A 90 -4.72 14.41 5.72
C ALA A 90 -3.59 13.92 6.65
N MET A 91 -3.92 13.14 7.68
CA MET A 91 -2.93 12.53 8.55
C MET A 91 -2.14 11.42 7.85
N LEU A 92 -2.79 10.57 7.03
CA LEU A 92 -2.08 9.60 6.18
C LEU A 92 -1.10 10.28 5.23
N ARG A 93 -1.45 11.42 4.64
CA ARG A 93 -0.52 12.19 3.81
C ARG A 93 0.75 12.58 4.60
N ARG A 94 0.61 12.99 5.86
CA ARG A 94 1.76 13.32 6.73
C ARG A 94 2.57 12.07 7.07
N MET A 95 1.91 10.97 7.42
CA MET A 95 2.54 9.68 7.67
C MET A 95 3.35 9.19 6.46
N PHE A 96 2.76 9.22 5.26
CA PHE A 96 3.43 8.81 4.02
C PHE A 96 4.58 9.76 3.64
N ALA A 97 4.52 11.04 4.01
CA ALA A 97 5.63 11.97 3.81
C ALA A 97 6.90 11.58 4.59
N VAL A 98 6.77 11.02 5.80
CA VAL A 98 7.92 10.46 6.57
C VAL A 98 8.67 9.41 5.75
N MET A 99 7.93 8.64 4.96
CA MET A 99 8.43 7.59 4.06
C MET A 99 8.80 8.11 2.65
N GLY A 100 8.81 9.43 2.43
CA GLY A 100 9.16 10.02 1.13
C GLY A 100 8.16 9.68 0.04
N MET A 101 6.89 9.53 0.40
CA MET A 101 5.79 9.20 -0.51
C MET A 101 4.87 10.39 -0.67
N GLU A 102 4.58 10.74 -1.92
CA GLU A 102 3.74 11.88 -2.30
C GLU A 102 2.44 11.39 -2.93
N PRO A 103 1.32 12.13 -2.80
CA PRO A 103 0.07 11.80 -3.47
C PRO A 103 0.20 12.06 -4.98
N VAL A 104 0.09 11.02 -5.78
CA VAL A 104 0.20 11.09 -7.24
C VAL A 104 -1.07 10.61 -7.92
N GLY A 105 -1.61 11.47 -8.78
CA GLY A 105 -2.81 11.21 -9.56
C GLY A 105 -4.10 11.39 -8.76
N TYR A 106 -5.21 11.50 -9.50
CA TYR A 106 -6.56 11.57 -8.98
C TYR A 106 -7.42 10.58 -9.73
N TYR A 107 -8.15 9.75 -8.97
CA TYR A 107 -9.00 8.69 -9.51
C TYR A 107 -10.40 8.86 -8.93
N ASP A 108 -11.37 9.17 -9.77
CA ASP A 108 -12.78 9.21 -9.37
C ASP A 108 -13.46 7.90 -9.77
N LEU A 109 -13.79 7.06 -8.77
CA LEU A 109 -14.44 5.78 -8.99
C LEU A 109 -15.96 5.89 -8.92
N SER A 110 -16.51 7.08 -8.63
CA SER A 110 -17.97 7.30 -8.63
C SER A 110 -18.59 7.08 -10.01
N ALA A 111 -17.83 7.33 -11.08
CA ALA A 111 -18.22 7.02 -12.45
C ALA A 111 -18.45 5.51 -12.69
N ALA A 112 -17.84 4.65 -11.86
CA ALA A 112 -18.01 3.20 -11.87
C ALA A 112 -19.00 2.71 -10.78
N GLY A 113 -19.76 3.62 -10.17
CA GLY A 113 -20.73 3.30 -9.11
C GLY A 113 -20.11 3.00 -7.75
N VAL A 114 -18.81 3.26 -7.55
CA VAL A 114 -18.13 3.05 -6.27
C VAL A 114 -18.04 4.39 -5.53
N PRO A 115 -18.50 4.52 -4.28
CA PRO A 115 -18.65 5.82 -3.61
C PRO A 115 -17.32 6.36 -3.05
N VAL A 116 -16.25 6.37 -3.85
CA VAL A 116 -14.92 6.83 -3.44
C VAL A 116 -14.25 7.64 -4.55
N HIS A 117 -13.35 8.51 -4.14
CA HIS A 117 -12.26 9.01 -4.99
C HIS A 117 -10.91 8.69 -4.33
N SER A 118 -9.80 8.76 -5.06
CA SER A 118 -8.53 8.19 -4.59
C SER A 118 -7.30 8.90 -5.15
N THR A 119 -6.16 8.63 -4.51
CA THR A 119 -4.81 8.97 -4.99
C THR A 119 -3.85 7.81 -4.68
N ALA A 120 -2.65 7.80 -5.26
CA ALA A 120 -1.61 6.83 -4.95
C ALA A 120 -0.44 7.52 -4.25
N PHE A 121 -0.16 7.16 -3.00
CA PHE A 121 1.04 7.61 -2.30
C PHE A 121 2.23 6.78 -2.76
N ARG A 122 3.28 7.43 -3.29
CA ARG A 122 4.49 6.76 -3.79
C ARG A 122 5.70 7.70 -3.83
N PRO A 123 6.94 7.18 -3.85
CA PRO A 123 8.09 8.00 -4.20
C PRO A 123 7.98 8.49 -5.66
N VAL A 124 8.54 9.68 -5.94
CA VAL A 124 8.52 10.30 -7.28
C VAL A 124 9.90 10.40 -7.93
N ALA A 125 10.97 10.45 -7.13
CA ALA A 125 12.33 10.49 -7.65
C ALA A 125 12.78 9.13 -8.19
N ASP A 126 13.48 9.12 -9.34
CA ASP A 126 13.97 7.90 -9.99
C ASP A 126 14.85 7.07 -9.06
N SER A 127 15.73 7.71 -8.28
CA SER A 127 16.60 7.02 -7.31
C SER A 127 15.79 6.35 -6.19
N ALA A 128 14.75 7.01 -5.69
CA ALA A 128 13.86 6.48 -4.65
C ALA A 128 13.00 5.33 -5.18
N LEU A 129 12.51 5.42 -6.42
CA LEU A 129 11.76 4.37 -7.12
C LEU A 129 12.63 3.14 -7.41
N LYS A 130 13.90 3.34 -7.81
CA LYS A 130 14.86 2.26 -8.01
C LYS A 130 15.15 1.50 -6.71
N ARG A 131 15.25 2.21 -5.58
CA ARG A 131 15.49 1.61 -4.26
C ARG A 131 14.29 0.83 -3.75
N ASN A 132 13.12 1.47 -3.70
CA ASN A 132 11.90 0.84 -3.21
C ASN A 132 10.67 1.54 -3.81
N PRO A 133 9.96 0.93 -4.77
CA PRO A 133 8.82 1.53 -5.47
C PRO A 133 7.49 1.35 -4.74
N PHE A 134 7.52 1.03 -3.44
CA PHE A 134 6.30 0.79 -2.67
C PHE A 134 5.30 1.94 -2.80
N ARG A 135 4.05 1.56 -3.03
CA ARG A 135 2.94 2.50 -3.26
C ARG A 135 1.70 2.04 -2.53
N VAL A 136 0.91 3.00 -2.07
CA VAL A 136 -0.38 2.74 -1.41
C VAL A 136 -1.47 3.52 -2.13
N PHE A 137 -2.41 2.78 -2.72
CA PHE A 137 -3.62 3.36 -3.28
C PHE A 137 -4.59 3.65 -2.14
N THR A 138 -4.90 4.93 -1.94
CA THR A 138 -5.70 5.39 -0.79
C THR A 138 -6.99 6.00 -1.29
N SER A 139 -8.10 5.35 -0.97
CA SER A 139 -9.45 5.80 -1.30
C SER A 139 -10.09 6.53 -0.13
N LEU A 140 -10.72 7.68 -0.40
CA LEU A 140 -11.57 8.39 0.56
C LEU A 140 -13.04 8.12 0.21
N LEU A 141 -13.79 7.62 1.20
CA LEU A 141 -15.24 7.44 1.13
C LEU A 141 -15.94 8.79 1.00
N ARG A 142 -16.84 8.88 0.01
CA ARG A 142 -17.68 10.03 -0.26
C ARG A 142 -19.05 9.83 0.39
N LEU A 143 -19.15 10.21 1.66
CA LEU A 143 -20.39 10.06 2.45
C LEU A 143 -21.60 10.75 1.79
N GLU A 144 -21.38 11.84 1.05
CA GLU A 144 -22.42 12.55 0.33
C GLU A 144 -23.11 11.72 -0.78
N LEU A 145 -22.49 10.60 -1.20
CA LEU A 145 -23.06 9.65 -2.17
C LEU A 145 -23.95 8.57 -1.51
N ILE A 146 -24.05 8.52 -0.17
CA ILE A 146 -24.96 7.63 0.54
C ILE A 146 -26.37 8.24 0.49
N GLU A 147 -27.31 7.65 -0.25
CA GLU A 147 -28.62 8.26 -0.52
C GLU A 147 -29.46 8.47 0.75
N LYS A 148 -29.46 7.46 1.64
CA LYS A 148 -30.23 7.49 2.89
C LYS A 148 -29.58 8.44 3.89
N VAL A 149 -30.26 9.56 4.16
CA VAL A 149 -29.77 10.62 5.06
C VAL A 149 -29.46 10.07 6.46
N GLU A 150 -30.35 9.25 7.05
CA GLU A 150 -30.09 8.72 8.39
C GLU A 150 -28.85 7.80 8.43
N LEU A 151 -28.60 7.05 7.35
CA LEU A 151 -27.46 6.15 7.25
C LEU A 151 -26.15 6.93 7.06
N ARG A 152 -26.20 8.00 6.26
CA ARG A 152 -25.10 8.94 6.06
C ARG A 152 -24.68 9.61 7.37
N GLU A 153 -25.65 10.09 8.15
CA GLU A 153 -25.39 10.71 9.46
C GLU A 153 -24.81 9.70 10.45
N GLN A 154 -25.35 8.48 10.49
CA GLN A 154 -24.83 7.40 11.33
C GLN A 154 -23.39 7.05 10.95
N ALA A 155 -23.09 6.88 9.66
CA ALA A 155 -21.74 6.62 9.17
C ALA A 155 -20.77 7.76 9.52
N SER A 156 -21.19 9.00 9.32
CA SER A 156 -20.40 10.19 9.68
C SER A 156 -20.07 10.22 11.18
N LYS A 157 -21.04 9.90 12.04
CA LYS A 157 -20.83 9.85 13.50
C LYS A 157 -19.83 8.77 13.90
N ILE A 158 -19.93 7.58 13.31
CA ILE A 158 -18.99 6.47 13.58
C ILE A 158 -17.57 6.86 13.17
N VAL A 159 -17.39 7.36 11.95
CA VAL A 159 -16.08 7.77 11.43
C VAL A 159 -15.46 8.91 12.24
N ARG A 160 -16.25 9.91 12.66
CA ARG A 160 -15.75 11.00 13.51
C ARG A 160 -15.44 10.57 14.93
N GLY A 161 -16.03 9.48 15.41
CA GLY A 161 -15.87 8.98 16.77
C GLY A 161 -14.67 8.07 16.97
N ARG A 162 -13.93 7.71 15.91
CA ARG A 162 -12.75 6.85 15.99
C ARG A 162 -11.46 7.64 15.82
N ASP A 163 -10.39 7.04 16.32
CA ASP A 163 -9.03 7.46 16.05
C ASP A 163 -8.27 6.26 15.49
N ILE A 164 -7.88 6.34 14.22
CA ILE A 164 -7.21 5.24 13.52
C ILE A 164 -5.69 5.25 13.73
N PHE A 165 -5.15 6.30 14.38
CA PHE A 165 -3.72 6.49 14.58
C PHE A 165 -3.38 6.41 16.06
N THR A 166 -2.28 5.72 16.38
CA THR A 166 -1.75 5.76 17.75
C THR A 166 -1.22 7.16 18.08
N ASP A 167 -1.23 7.54 19.35
CA ASP A 167 -0.68 8.84 19.76
C ASP A 167 0.83 8.92 19.50
N ASN A 168 1.52 7.78 19.57
CA ASN A 168 2.94 7.68 19.27
C ASN A 168 3.23 7.94 17.78
N VAL A 169 2.44 7.41 16.83
CA VAL A 169 2.69 7.69 15.41
C VAL A 169 2.50 9.18 15.10
N LYS A 170 1.50 9.84 15.71
CA LYS A 170 1.30 11.30 15.57
C LYS A 170 2.50 12.07 16.12
N THR A 171 2.99 11.69 17.29
CA THR A 171 4.16 12.31 17.92
C THR A 171 5.42 12.18 17.06
N LEU A 172 5.63 11.02 16.43
CA LEU A 172 6.79 10.76 15.56
C LEU A 172 6.68 11.51 14.23
N ILE A 173 5.48 11.65 13.67
CA ILE A 173 5.22 12.49 12.49
C ILE A 173 5.57 13.96 12.80
N GLU A 174 5.07 14.49 13.92
CA GLU A 174 5.36 15.87 14.33
C GLU A 174 6.86 16.08 14.58
N ARG A 175 7.53 15.10 15.19
CA ARG A 175 8.99 15.12 15.36
C ARG A 175 9.72 15.18 14.03
N PHE A 176 9.35 14.33 13.08
CA PHE A 176 9.94 14.34 11.73
C PHE A 176 9.76 15.70 11.05
N GLU A 177 8.56 16.29 11.13
CA GLU A 177 8.25 17.60 10.55
C GLU A 177 9.06 18.74 11.20
N GLN A 178 9.28 18.70 12.52
CA GLN A 178 10.04 19.72 13.25
C GLN A 178 11.56 19.59 13.06
N GLN A 179 12.08 18.38 12.98
CA GLN A 179 13.52 18.10 12.98
C GLN A 179 14.09 17.84 11.59
N GLY A 180 13.23 17.61 10.59
CA GLY A 180 13.61 17.27 9.21
C GLY A 180 14.00 15.80 9.01
N GLY A 181 13.78 14.94 10.01
CA GLY A 181 14.14 13.52 9.94
C GLY A 181 13.87 12.77 11.25
N LEU A 182 14.02 11.44 11.20
CA LEU A 182 14.01 10.57 12.38
C LEU A 182 15.37 9.86 12.50
N ASN A 183 15.86 9.72 13.72
CA ASN A 183 17.00 8.83 14.00
C ASN A 183 16.56 7.35 13.85
N ALA A 184 17.51 6.42 13.94
CA ALA A 184 17.23 5.00 13.72
C ALA A 184 16.19 4.40 14.69
N ALA A 185 16.25 4.75 15.98
CA ALA A 185 15.31 4.23 16.98
C ALA A 185 13.89 4.78 16.76
N ASP A 186 13.77 6.08 16.50
CA ASP A 186 12.49 6.73 16.22
C ASP A 186 11.88 6.22 14.90
N ALA A 187 12.71 5.96 13.89
CA ALA A 187 12.27 5.40 12.61
C ALA A 187 11.72 3.97 12.77
N GLU A 188 12.39 3.13 13.57
CA GLU A 188 11.92 1.78 13.89
C GLU A 188 10.59 1.83 14.65
N GLN A 189 10.48 2.69 15.67
CA GLN A 189 9.24 2.89 16.41
C GLN A 189 8.12 3.41 15.49
N PHE A 190 8.43 4.36 14.60
CA PHE A 190 7.47 4.90 13.64
C PHE A 190 6.90 3.78 12.75
N VAL A 191 7.74 2.86 12.27
CA VAL A 191 7.28 1.73 11.44
C VAL A 191 6.31 0.85 12.21
N GLN A 192 6.60 0.50 13.46
CA GLN A 192 5.71 -0.33 14.28
C GLN A 192 4.38 0.37 14.57
N GLU A 193 4.42 1.64 14.98
CA GLU A 193 3.22 2.42 15.29
C GLU A 193 2.36 2.71 14.05
N ALA A 194 2.99 2.92 12.90
CA ALA A 194 2.28 3.08 11.63
C ALA A 194 1.58 1.77 11.20
N LEU A 195 2.19 0.60 11.44
CA LEU A 195 1.57 -0.69 11.10
C LEU A 195 0.26 -0.94 11.85
N GLU A 196 0.15 -0.48 13.09
CA GLU A 196 -1.09 -0.61 13.87
C GLU A 196 -2.29 0.08 13.22
N THR A 197 -2.05 1.09 12.37
CA THR A 197 -3.13 1.75 11.59
C THR A 197 -3.76 0.79 10.56
N PHE A 198 -2.99 -0.18 10.06
CA PHE A 198 -3.38 -1.04 8.93
C PHE A 198 -3.65 -2.49 9.32
N ARG A 199 -3.47 -2.82 10.60
CA ARG A 199 -3.66 -4.17 11.13
C ARG A 199 -5.12 -4.60 11.01
N TRP A 200 -5.33 -5.87 10.66
CA TRP A 200 -6.67 -6.45 10.68
C TRP A 200 -7.19 -6.58 12.12
N HIS A 201 -8.41 -6.11 12.35
CA HIS A 201 -9.15 -6.32 13.59
C HIS A 201 -10.43 -7.08 13.27
N ASP A 202 -10.62 -8.23 13.91
CA ASP A 202 -11.75 -9.15 13.69
C ASP A 202 -13.09 -8.65 14.25
N ASN A 203 -13.04 -7.67 15.16
CA ASN A 203 -14.22 -7.11 15.81
C ASN A 203 -14.69 -5.82 15.12
N ALA A 204 -15.95 -5.79 14.70
CA ALA A 204 -16.62 -4.58 14.24
C ALA A 204 -16.80 -3.57 15.41
N THR A 205 -16.78 -2.28 15.10
CA THR A 205 -16.98 -1.18 16.05
C THR A 205 -18.45 -0.80 16.22
N VAL A 206 -19.36 -1.55 15.59
CA VAL A 206 -20.80 -1.30 15.53
C VAL A 206 -21.57 -2.58 15.82
N ASP A 207 -22.85 -2.45 16.21
CA ASP A 207 -23.74 -3.61 16.31
C ASP A 207 -24.07 -4.23 14.95
N LEU A 208 -24.55 -5.48 14.98
CA LEU A 208 -24.86 -6.26 13.77
C LEU A 208 -25.92 -5.57 12.90
N ALA A 209 -26.94 -4.97 13.50
CA ALA A 209 -27.99 -4.29 12.76
C ALA A 209 -27.46 -3.08 11.97
N THR A 210 -26.52 -2.33 12.55
CA THR A 210 -25.83 -1.22 11.90
C THR A 210 -24.92 -1.71 10.79
N TYR A 211 -24.15 -2.78 11.04
CA TYR A 211 -23.33 -3.43 10.01
C TYR A 211 -24.18 -3.84 8.81
N ASP A 212 -25.28 -4.57 9.02
CA ASP A 212 -26.15 -5.05 7.95
C ASP A 212 -26.77 -3.90 7.15
N ARG A 213 -27.19 -2.81 7.82
CA ARG A 213 -27.71 -1.62 7.13
C ARG A 213 -26.67 -0.96 6.24
N LEU A 214 -25.44 -0.79 6.72
CA LEU A 214 -24.33 -0.22 5.93
C LEU A 214 -23.89 -1.17 4.80
N HIS A 215 -23.89 -2.47 5.05
CA HIS A 215 -23.50 -3.49 4.08
C HIS A 215 -24.49 -3.58 2.92
N ASN A 216 -25.79 -3.54 3.23
CA ASN A 216 -26.87 -3.56 2.24
C ASN A 216 -26.93 -2.29 1.39
N GLU A 217 -26.43 -1.15 1.89
CA GLU A 217 -26.26 0.05 1.08
C GLU A 217 -25.12 -0.13 0.08
N HIS A 218 -23.92 -0.47 0.57
CA HIS A 218 -22.80 -0.84 -0.28
C HIS A 218 -21.72 -1.54 0.56
N ARG A 219 -21.21 -2.68 0.10
CA ARG A 219 -20.18 -3.46 0.83
C ARG A 219 -18.97 -2.63 1.25
N LEU A 220 -18.52 -1.71 0.39
CA LEU A 220 -17.43 -0.76 0.70
C LEU A 220 -17.76 0.20 1.85
N ILE A 221 -19.01 0.63 2.01
CA ILE A 221 -19.38 1.53 3.12
C ILE A 221 -19.20 0.79 4.44
N ALA A 222 -19.71 -0.44 4.56
CA ALA A 222 -19.52 -1.25 5.76
C ALA A 222 -18.03 -1.52 6.05
N ASP A 223 -17.26 -1.85 5.01
CA ASP A 223 -15.82 -2.07 5.09
C ASP A 223 -15.05 -0.87 5.65
N VAL A 224 -15.42 0.36 5.29
CA VAL A 224 -14.77 1.58 5.79
C VAL A 224 -15.28 1.98 7.17
N VAL A 225 -16.59 1.90 7.40
CA VAL A 225 -17.24 2.52 8.57
C VAL A 225 -17.23 1.59 9.78
N CYS A 226 -17.40 0.28 9.59
CA CYS A 226 -17.67 -0.67 10.67
C CYS A 226 -16.43 -1.21 11.37
N PHE A 227 -15.22 -0.86 10.91
CA PHE A 227 -13.98 -1.39 11.45
C PHE A 227 -13.13 -0.29 12.09
N ARG A 228 -12.23 -0.72 12.98
CA ARG A 228 -11.40 0.18 13.80
C ARG A 228 -10.49 1.07 12.95
N GLY A 229 -9.94 0.56 11.86
CA GLY A 229 -8.99 1.27 11.03
C GLY A 229 -8.98 0.78 9.58
N PRO A 230 -8.21 1.45 8.70
CA PRO A 230 -8.10 1.14 7.28
C PRO A 230 -7.22 -0.08 7.03
N HIS A 231 -7.73 -1.27 7.31
CA HIS A 231 -7.01 -2.52 7.07
C HIS A 231 -6.59 -2.66 5.59
N ILE A 232 -5.54 -3.46 5.35
CA ILE A 232 -5.03 -3.70 3.99
C ILE A 232 -6.07 -4.47 3.16
N ASN A 233 -6.65 -3.82 2.15
CA ASN A 233 -7.62 -4.47 1.24
C ASN A 233 -6.96 -5.57 0.42
N HIS A 234 -5.77 -5.29 -0.09
CA HIS A 234 -4.91 -6.24 -0.77
C HIS A 234 -3.47 -5.72 -0.78
N LEU A 235 -2.53 -6.66 -0.84
CA LEU A 235 -1.13 -6.41 -1.11
C LEU A 235 -0.73 -7.27 -2.30
N THR A 236 -0.29 -6.63 -3.38
CA THR A 236 -0.08 -7.33 -4.65
C THR A 236 1.39 -7.34 -5.03
N PRO A 237 1.99 -8.52 -5.25
CA PRO A 237 3.37 -8.65 -5.73
C PRO A 237 3.46 -8.41 -7.25
N ARG A 238 4.67 -8.07 -7.73
CA ARG A 238 4.96 -7.95 -9.17
C ARG A 238 5.41 -9.29 -9.77
N THR A 239 4.80 -9.68 -10.89
CA THR A 239 5.23 -10.82 -11.70
C THR A 239 5.67 -10.40 -13.10
N LEU A 240 6.57 -11.18 -13.70
CA LEU A 240 7.01 -11.05 -15.09
C LEU A 240 6.07 -11.73 -16.09
N ASP A 241 5.24 -12.67 -15.63
CA ASP A 241 4.28 -13.40 -16.47
C ASP A 241 2.98 -13.67 -15.69
N ILE A 242 2.03 -12.76 -15.85
CA ILE A 242 0.73 -12.86 -15.19
C ILE A 242 -0.12 -14.01 -15.73
N ASP A 243 0.03 -14.35 -17.01
CA ASP A 243 -0.75 -15.42 -17.64
C ASP A 243 -0.34 -16.77 -17.02
N GLU A 244 0.96 -16.98 -16.82
CA GLU A 244 1.47 -18.19 -16.17
C GLU A 244 1.17 -18.24 -14.67
N VAL A 245 1.24 -17.10 -13.95
CA VAL A 245 0.78 -17.03 -12.55
C VAL A 245 -0.70 -17.39 -12.46
N GLN A 246 -1.58 -16.77 -13.25
CA GLN A 246 -3.02 -17.03 -13.23
C GLN A 246 -3.32 -18.51 -13.52
N ARG A 247 -2.64 -19.11 -14.51
CA ARG A 247 -2.79 -20.53 -14.86
C ARG A 247 -2.42 -21.46 -13.72
N ARG A 248 -1.40 -21.11 -12.91
CA ARG A 248 -0.90 -21.94 -11.80
C ARG A 248 -1.59 -21.68 -10.46
N MET A 249 -2.27 -20.54 -10.28
CA MET A 249 -2.98 -20.19 -9.04
C MET A 249 -3.88 -21.32 -8.51
N PRO A 250 -4.69 -22.02 -9.34
CA PRO A 250 -5.52 -23.13 -8.86
C PRO A 250 -4.74 -24.29 -8.25
N SER A 251 -3.54 -24.61 -8.78
CA SER A 251 -2.71 -25.70 -8.24
C SER A 251 -2.13 -25.41 -6.85
N VAL A 252 -2.15 -24.15 -6.42
CA VAL A 252 -1.73 -23.71 -5.09
C VAL A 252 -2.92 -23.25 -4.23
N GLY A 253 -4.14 -23.61 -4.60
CA GLY A 253 -5.35 -23.36 -3.81
C GLY A 253 -5.87 -21.92 -3.87
N ILE A 254 -5.49 -21.16 -4.91
CA ILE A 254 -6.00 -19.79 -5.16
C ILE A 254 -6.87 -19.82 -6.41
N ASP A 255 -8.14 -19.42 -6.30
CA ASP A 255 -9.06 -19.31 -7.44
C ASP A 255 -9.05 -17.89 -8.02
N PRO A 256 -8.37 -17.63 -9.15
CA PRO A 256 -8.36 -16.31 -9.77
C PRO A 256 -9.67 -16.02 -10.50
N LYS A 257 -10.00 -14.73 -10.66
CA LYS A 257 -10.96 -14.31 -11.67
C LYS A 257 -10.46 -14.72 -13.06
N ALA A 258 -11.39 -15.04 -13.95
CA ALA A 258 -11.07 -15.42 -15.32
C ALA A 258 -10.47 -14.25 -16.13
N THR A 259 -10.95 -13.03 -15.88
CA THR A 259 -10.53 -11.84 -16.62
C THR A 259 -9.29 -11.21 -16.00
N ILE A 260 -8.26 -10.99 -16.82
CA ILE A 260 -7.14 -10.10 -16.52
C ILE A 260 -7.52 -8.69 -17.01
N GLU A 261 -7.40 -7.70 -16.13
CA GLU A 261 -7.68 -6.31 -16.47
C GLU A 261 -6.48 -5.67 -17.19
N GLY A 262 -6.70 -4.55 -17.89
CA GLY A 262 -5.65 -3.85 -18.62
C GLY A 262 -5.46 -4.33 -20.07
N PRO A 263 -4.34 -3.95 -20.72
CA PRO A 263 -4.11 -4.30 -22.12
C PRO A 263 -3.93 -5.81 -22.32
N PRO A 264 -4.20 -6.33 -23.54
CA PRO A 264 -3.86 -7.71 -23.88
C PRO A 264 -2.34 -7.94 -23.78
N ALA A 265 -1.91 -9.20 -23.74
CA ALA A 265 -0.51 -9.56 -23.74
C ALA A 265 0.21 -8.88 -24.94
N ALA A 266 1.23 -8.08 -24.63
CA ALA A 266 1.98 -7.30 -25.61
C ALA A 266 3.47 -7.43 -25.35
N THR A 267 4.26 -7.39 -26.42
CA THR A 267 5.73 -7.42 -26.38
C THR A 267 6.36 -6.05 -26.08
N ALA A 268 5.56 -4.99 -25.96
CA ALA A 268 6.03 -3.61 -25.83
C ALA A 268 6.25 -3.19 -24.36
N ARG A 269 7.40 -2.52 -24.11
CA ARG A 269 7.84 -2.02 -22.79
C ARG A 269 6.94 -0.93 -22.16
N TYR A 270 5.99 -0.38 -22.90
CA TYR A 270 5.14 0.75 -22.47
C TYR A 270 3.64 0.40 -22.46
N SER A 271 3.31 -0.77 -21.91
CA SER A 271 1.91 -1.12 -21.64
C SER A 271 1.56 -0.79 -20.18
N CYS A 272 0.33 -0.34 -19.93
CA CYS A 272 -0.22 -0.22 -18.59
C CYS A 272 -0.20 -1.60 -17.89
N ALA A 273 -0.14 -1.61 -16.55
CA ALA A 273 -0.13 -2.85 -15.77
C ALA A 273 -1.35 -3.73 -16.05
N ARG A 274 -1.15 -5.05 -15.99
CA ARG A 274 -2.19 -6.08 -16.09
C ARG A 274 -2.41 -6.70 -14.70
N PRO A 275 -3.51 -6.44 -13.99
CA PRO A 275 -3.80 -7.09 -12.72
C PRO A 275 -4.85 -8.22 -12.84
N VAL A 276 -4.80 -9.17 -11.90
CA VAL A 276 -5.83 -10.19 -11.67
C VAL A 276 -6.08 -10.32 -10.17
N SER A 277 -7.34 -10.44 -9.78
CA SER A 277 -7.74 -10.65 -8.38
C SER A 277 -8.23 -12.08 -8.17
N LYS A 278 -8.11 -12.56 -6.93
CA LYS A 278 -8.82 -13.77 -6.47
C LYS A 278 -10.34 -13.52 -6.52
N ARG A 279 -11.12 -14.57 -6.75
CA ARG A 279 -12.59 -14.52 -6.58
C ARG A 279 -13.00 -14.30 -5.12
#